data_AF-A0A848WKZ8-F1
#
_entry.id   AF-A0A848WKZ8-F1
#
_cell.length_a   1.000
_cell.length_b   1.000
_cell.length_c   1.000
_cell.angle_alpha   90.00
_cell.angle_beta   90.00
_cell.angle_gamma   90.00
#
_symmetry.space_group_name_H-M   'P 1'
#
loop_
_entity.id
_entity.type
_entity.pdbx_description
1 polymer ?
#
loop_
_entity_poly.entity_id
_entity_poly.type
_entity_poly.pdbx_seq_one_letter_code
_entity_poly.pdbx_strand_id
1 'polypeptide(L)' 'AVFRFRGESDAMIVRGLIAILVSLYDGLKVVEVLQVDASGELSRLGLNDHLSAQRSNGLSAMVQRIRDLATAAKNA' A
#
# COMPACT_ATOMS: atom_id res chain seq x y z
N ALA A 1 5.91 17.74 -1.37
CA ALA A 1 4.48 17.44 -1.13
C ALA A 1 4.33 16.31 -0.11
N VAL A 2 3.24 16.32 0.66
CA VAL A 2 2.83 15.21 1.55
C VAL A 2 1.88 14.30 0.77
N PHE A 3 2.07 12.99 0.88
CA PHE A 3 1.21 11.99 0.25
C PHE A 3 0.01 11.71 1.14
N ARG A 4 -1.19 11.80 0.56
CA ARG A 4 -2.46 11.50 1.23
C ARG A 4 -3.34 10.68 0.31
N PHE A 5 -3.98 9.65 0.86
CA PHE A 5 -4.94 8.86 0.09
C PHE A 5 -6.01 8.25 0.99
N ARG A 6 -7.10 7.79 0.35
CA ARG A 6 -8.18 7.05 1.00
C ARG A 6 -8.52 5.86 0.11
N GLY A 7 -8.98 4.77 0.73
CA GLY A 7 -9.41 3.57 0.03
C GLY A 7 -10.52 2.87 0.79
N GLU A 8 -11.35 2.12 0.06
CA GLU A 8 -12.49 1.38 0.59
C GLU A 8 -12.68 0.07 -0.20
N SER A 9 -13.35 -0.91 0.40
CA SER A 9 -13.73 -2.16 -0.25
C SER A 9 -14.93 -2.77 0.48
N ASP A 10 -15.83 -3.45 -0.24
CA ASP A 10 -16.91 -4.23 0.37
C ASP A 10 -16.41 -5.51 1.06
N ALA A 11 -15.20 -5.98 0.68
CA ALA A 11 -14.62 -7.17 1.25
C ALA A 11 -13.88 -6.86 2.57
N MET A 12 -14.31 -7.47 3.67
CA MET A 12 -13.74 -7.24 5.01
C MET A 12 -12.22 -7.43 5.08
N ILE A 13 -11.69 -8.49 4.45
CA ILE A 13 -10.25 -8.75 4.42
C ILE A 13 -9.48 -7.66 3.66
N VAL A 14 -10.05 -7.18 2.55
CA VAL A 14 -9.43 -6.14 1.71
C VAL A 14 -9.46 -4.79 2.44
N ARG A 15 -10.52 -4.48 3.18
CA ARG A 15 -10.55 -3.32 4.07
C ARG A 15 -9.41 -3.33 5.08
N GLY A 16 -9.12 -4.48 5.68
CA GLY A 16 -7.97 -4.64 6.58
C GLY A 16 -6.64 -4.37 5.89
N LEU A 17 -6.44 -4.93 4.69
CA LEU A 17 -5.25 -4.67 3.88
C LEU A 17 -5.09 -3.20 3.51
N ILE A 18 -6.18 -2.52 3.13
CA ILE A 18 -6.18 -1.09 2.85
C ILE A 18 -5.78 -0.30 4.11
N ALA A 19 -6.33 -0.63 5.27
CA ALA A 19 -6.00 0.05 6.53
C ALA A 19 -4.49 -0.06 6.88
N ILE A 20 -3.88 -1.22 6.59
CA ILE A 20 -2.43 -1.41 6.75
C ILE A 20 -1.67 -0.49 5.79
N LEU A 21 -2.06 -0.44 4.52
CA LEU A 21 -1.42 0.48 3.55
C LEU A 21 -1.58 1.94 3.95
N VAL A 22 -2.76 2.34 4.45
CA VAL A 22 -2.99 3.70 4.95
C VAL A 22 -2.02 4.00 6.11
N SER A 23 -1.88 3.08 7.05
CA SER A 23 -0.96 3.23 8.18
C SER A 23 0.51 3.33 7.75
N LEU A 24 0.87 2.66 6.64
CA LEU A 24 2.23 2.61 6.14
C LEU A 24 2.62 3.85 5.33
N TYR A 25 1.67 4.46 4.61
CA TYR A 25 1.97 5.49 3.61
C TYR A 25 1.37 6.87 3.87
N ASP A 26 0.23 6.95 4.57
CA ASP A 26 -0.49 8.22 4.70
C ASP A 26 0.29 9.22 5.56
N GLY A 27 0.44 10.44 5.06
CA GLY A 27 1.16 11.51 5.76
C GLY A 27 2.68 11.53 5.56
N LEU A 28 3.24 10.53 4.88
CA LEU A 28 4.65 10.57 4.46
C LEU A 28 4.88 11.67 3.41
N LYS A 29 6.11 12.18 3.32
CA LYS A 29 6.50 12.96 2.15
C LYS A 29 6.50 12.06 0.92
N VAL A 30 6.14 12.61 -0.23
CA VAL A 30 6.09 11.86 -1.50
C VAL A 30 7.40 11.11 -1.81
N VAL A 31 8.55 11.69 -1.45
CA VAL A 31 9.86 11.04 -1.62
C VAL A 31 10.08 9.85 -0.68
N GLU A 32 9.51 9.90 0.52
CA GLU A 32 9.60 8.83 1.53
C GLU A 32 8.73 7.64 1.16
N VAL A 33 7.55 7.87 0.54
CA VAL A 33 6.67 6.80 0.02
C VAL A 33 7.42 5.83 -0.90
N LEU A 34 8.33 6.33 -1.74
CA LEU A 34 9.10 5.50 -2.67
C LEU A 34 10.17 4.64 -1.98
N GLN A 35 10.57 5.01 -0.75
CA GLN A 35 11.58 4.30 0.06
C GLN A 35 10.96 3.22 0.96
N VAL A 36 9.64 3.19 1.11
CA VAL A 36 8.96 2.18 1.91
C VAL A 36 9.10 0.80 1.28
N ASP A 37 9.64 -0.15 2.05
CA ASP A 37 9.62 -1.57 1.74
C ASP A 37 8.29 -2.21 2.17
N ALA A 38 7.26 -2.07 1.33
CA ALA A 38 5.95 -2.66 1.60
C ALA A 38 6.03 -4.19 1.71
N SER A 39 6.86 -4.84 0.88
CA SER A 39 6.96 -6.30 0.86
C SER A 39 7.53 -6.83 2.17
N GLY A 40 8.58 -6.19 2.68
CA GLY A 40 9.16 -6.50 3.98
C GLY A 40 8.17 -6.34 5.12
N GLU A 41 7.43 -5.22 5.16
CA GLU A 41 6.44 -4.98 6.20
C GLU A 41 5.28 -5.98 6.17
N LEU A 42 4.78 -6.32 4.97
CA LEU A 42 3.72 -7.33 4.83
C LEU A 42 4.20 -8.74 5.21
N SER A 43 5.46 -9.06 4.89
CA SER A 43 6.09 -10.32 5.29
C SER A 43 6.27 -10.40 6.81
N ARG A 44 6.69 -9.30 7.46
CA ARG A 44 6.84 -9.20 8.92
C ARG A 44 5.52 -9.43 9.65
N LEU A 45 4.40 -9.08 9.02
CA LEU A 45 3.05 -9.33 9.53
C LEU A 45 2.53 -10.75 9.20
N GLY A 46 3.30 -11.58 8.50
CA GLY A 46 2.91 -12.94 8.10
C GLY A 46 1.81 -12.98 7.04
N LEU A 47 1.49 -11.86 6.38
CA LEU A 47 0.34 -11.79 5.48
C LEU A 47 0.56 -12.57 4.18
N ASN A 48 1.80 -12.65 3.70
CA ASN A 48 2.13 -13.31 2.44
C ASN A 48 1.75 -14.81 2.45
N ASP A 49 1.78 -15.46 3.61
CA ASP A 49 1.51 -16.89 3.76
C ASP A 49 0.02 -17.21 4.00
N HIS A 50 -0.80 -16.20 4.25
CA HIS A 50 -2.20 -16.35 4.65
C HIS A 50 -3.21 -15.77 3.67
N LEU A 51 -2.73 -15.13 2.60
CA LEU A 51 -3.57 -14.58 1.54
C LEU A 51 -3.70 -15.58 0.39
N SER A 52 -4.92 -15.68 -0.16
CA SER A 52 -5.11 -16.38 -1.44
C SER A 52 -4.42 -15.61 -2.56
N ALA A 53 -4.07 -16.29 -3.66
CA ALA A 53 -3.41 -15.68 -4.82
C ALA A 53 -4.14 -14.41 -5.32
N GLN A 54 -5.47 -14.44 -5.39
CA GLN A 54 -6.27 -13.28 -5.80
C GLN A 54 -6.08 -12.07 -4.85
N ARG A 55 -6.01 -12.31 -3.54
CA ARG A 55 -5.84 -11.23 -2.55
C ARG A 55 -4.42 -10.68 -2.55
N SER A 56 -3.41 -11.54 -2.66
CA SER A 56 -2.02 -11.12 -2.80
C SER A 56 -1.81 -10.29 -4.06
N ASN A 57 -2.41 -10.69 -5.18
CA ASN A 57 -2.34 -9.92 -6.42
C ASN A 57 -3.02 -8.55 -6.29
N GLY A 58 -4.19 -8.49 -5.64
CA GLY A 58 -4.87 -7.23 -5.35
C GLY A 58 -4.04 -6.30 -4.46
N LEU A 59 -3.39 -6.85 -3.43
CA LEU A 59 -2.49 -6.11 -2.55
C LEU A 59 -1.28 -5.54 -3.31
N SER A 60 -0.62 -6.38 -4.11
CA SER A 60 0.51 -5.95 -4.94
C SER A 60 0.11 -4.85 -5.93
N ALA A 61 -1.07 -4.95 -6.54
CA ALA A 61 -1.60 -3.92 -7.44
C ALA A 61 -1.86 -2.58 -6.70
N MET A 62 -2.39 -2.63 -5.47
CA MET A 62 -2.56 -1.43 -4.66
C MET A 62 -1.23 -0.78 -4.29
N VAL A 63 -0.23 -1.58 -3.89
CA VAL A 63 1.13 -1.09 -3.59
C VAL A 63 1.75 -0.44 -4.83
N GLN A 64 1.65 -1.08 -5.98
CA GLN A 64 2.16 -0.52 -7.24
C GLN A 64 1.48 0.81 -7.57
N ARG A 65 0.15 0.88 -7.43
CA ARG A 65 -0.62 2.11 -7.69
C ARG A 65 -0.17 3.27 -6.80
N ILE A 66 0.12 3.01 -5.52
CA ILE A 66 0.65 4.02 -4.58
C ILE A 66 2.01 4.54 -5.08
N ARG A 67 2.91 3.64 -5.48
CA ARG A 67 4.25 4.00 -5.99
C ARG A 67 4.18 4.82 -7.29
N ASP A 68 3.26 4.47 -8.19
CA ASP A 68 3.05 5.21 -9.44
C ASP A 68 2.55 6.63 -9.16
N LEU A 69 1.59 6.78 -8.25
CA LEU A 69 1.06 8.09 -7.84
C LEU A 69 2.14 8.95 -7.17
N ALA A 70 2.93 8.36 -6.28
CA ALA A 70 4.04 9.06 -5.64
C ALA A 70 5.13 9.47 -6.66
N THR A 71 5.44 8.62 -7.63
CA THR A 71 6.39 8.94 -8.70
C THR A 71 5.89 10.11 -9.56
N ALA A 72 4.63 10.09 -9.96
CA ALA A 72 4.02 11.19 -10.71
C ALA A 72 4.05 12.50 -9.91
N ALA A 73 3.69 12.45 -8.62
CA ALA A 73 3.69 13.61 -7.73
C ALA A 73 5.10 14.14 -7.38
N LYS A 74 6.14 13.31 -7.49
CA LYS A 74 7.53 13.74 -7.30
C LYS A 74 8.03 14.55 -8.49
N ASN A 75 7.54 14.25 -9.69
CA ASN A 75 7.97 14.85 -10.95
C ASN A 75 7.14 16.07 -11.37
N ALA A 76 6.08 16.38 -10.63
CA ALA A 76 5.25 17.57 -10.78
C ALA A 76 5.75 18.71 -9.89
#